data_AF-A0A0D0DEW3-F1
#
_entry.id   AF-A0A0D0DEW3-F1
#
_cell.length_a   1.000
_cell.length_b   1.000
_cell.length_c   1.000
_cell.angle_alpha   90.00
_cell.angle_beta   90.00
_cell.angle_gamma   90.00
#
_symmetry.space_group_name_H-M   'P 1'
#
loop_
_entity.id
_entity.type
_entity.pdbx_description
1 polymer ?
#
loop_
_entity_poly.entity_id
_entity_poly.type
_entity_poly.pdbx_seq_one_letter_code
_entity_poly.pdbx_strand_id
1 'polypeptide(L)'
;MIQAILDSLAKQWSKCDQEVFIVAAILNPIYKISPFTQLGIFTNSGVYGILSQLWQQFYQENPPPTRLSELYDYLDNKGVYKMFLRFVASLKADTTGKAEFSDPLFMYKGVSFSDQPLFPLQKLTH
;
A
#
# COMPACT_ATOMS: atom_id res chain seq x y z
N MET A 1 30.41 5.63 -5.81
CA MET A 1 29.79 4.97 -4.64
C MET A 1 28.28 4.81 -4.82
N ILE A 2 27.54 5.87 -5.12
CA ILE A 2 26.08 5.81 -5.37
C ILE A 2 25.72 4.87 -6.53
N GLN A 3 26.46 4.90 -7.64
CA GLN A 3 26.16 4.06 -8.81
C GLN A 3 26.25 2.56 -8.51
N ALA A 4 27.30 2.12 -7.81
CA ALA A 4 27.46 0.72 -7.42
C ALA A 4 26.35 0.24 -6.47
N ILE A 5 25.82 1.13 -5.64
CA ILE A 5 24.66 0.87 -4.77
C ILE A 5 23.38 0.74 -5.61
N LEU A 6 23.16 1.66 -6.56
CA LEU A 6 22.03 1.60 -7.48
C LEU A 6 22.06 0.34 -8.35
N ASP A 7 23.23 -0.06 -8.86
CA ASP A 7 23.38 -1.25 -9.70
C ASP A 7 23.17 -2.54 -8.88
N SER A 8 23.64 -2.57 -7.63
CA SER A 8 23.40 -3.67 -6.70
C SER A 8 21.91 -3.79 -6.34
N LEU A 9 21.26 -2.67 -6.04
CA LEU A 9 19.81 -2.59 -5.82
C LEU A 9 19.07 -3.05 -7.08
N ALA A 10 19.33 -2.48 -8.25
CA ALA A 10 18.67 -2.88 -9.50
C ALA A 10 18.77 -4.38 -9.78
N LYS A 11 19.93 -4.99 -9.52
CA LYS A 11 20.17 -6.43 -9.68
C LYS A 11 19.41 -7.30 -8.67
N GLN A 12 19.19 -6.80 -7.46
CA GLN A 12 18.36 -7.50 -6.46
C GLN A 12 16.87 -7.29 -6.76
N TRP A 13 16.49 -6.08 -7.17
CA TRP A 13 15.14 -5.72 -7.60
C TRP A 13 14.69 -6.50 -8.83
N SER A 14 15.59 -6.84 -9.75
CA SER A 14 15.27 -7.69 -10.90
C SER A 14 15.06 -9.17 -10.52
N LYS A 15 15.42 -9.58 -9.30
CA LYS A 15 15.26 -10.95 -8.79
C LYS A 15 14.10 -11.09 -7.80
N CYS A 16 13.51 -9.98 -7.37
CA CYS A 16 12.39 -9.95 -6.45
C CYS A 16 11.07 -9.79 -7.21
N ASP A 17 9.98 -10.21 -6.58
CA ASP A 17 8.62 -9.95 -7.07
C ASP A 17 8.32 -8.46 -6.97
N GLN A 18 8.67 -7.72 -8.02
CA GLN A 18 8.52 -6.26 -8.09
C GLN A 18 7.08 -5.83 -7.82
N GLU A 19 6.11 -6.64 -8.24
CA GLU A 19 4.67 -6.44 -7.98
C GLU A 19 4.36 -6.36 -6.48
N VAL A 20 5.01 -7.19 -5.65
CA VAL A 20 4.82 -7.17 -4.18
C VAL A 20 5.31 -5.87 -3.58
N PHE A 21 6.50 -5.39 -3.99
CA PHE A 21 7.06 -4.13 -3.50
C PHE A 21 6.23 -2.92 -3.93
N ILE A 22 5.79 -2.93 -5.18
CA ILE A 22 4.90 -1.89 -5.73
C ILE A 22 3.59 -1.85 -4.93
N VAL A 23 2.97 -3.00 -4.68
CA VAL A 23 1.75 -3.09 -3.88
C VAL A 23 1.99 -2.65 -2.44
N ALA A 24 3.09 -3.05 -1.80
CA ALA A 24 3.43 -2.62 -0.45
C ALA A 24 3.61 -1.09 -0.35
N ALA A 25 4.23 -0.47 -1.36
CA ALA A 25 4.36 0.98 -1.44
C ALA A 25 3.00 1.66 -1.65
N ILE A 26 2.14 1.11 -2.52
CA ILE A 26 0.79 1.61 -2.77
C ILE A 26 -0.11 1.49 -1.54
N LEU A 27 0.00 0.39 -0.79
CA LEU A 27 -0.77 0.17 0.44
C LEU A 27 -0.19 0.92 1.64
N ASN A 28 0.99 1.52 1.54
CA ASN A 28 1.49 2.40 2.58
C ASN A 28 0.68 3.72 2.61
N PRO A 29 -0.06 4.04 3.69
CA PRO A 29 -0.93 5.22 3.73
C PRO A 29 -0.18 6.55 3.60
N ILE A 30 1.12 6.57 3.90
CA ILE A 30 1.99 7.74 3.80
C ILE A 30 2.29 8.08 2.35
N TYR A 31 2.55 7.06 1.52
CA TYR A 31 3.03 7.22 0.15
C TYR A 31 1.92 7.03 -0.87
N LYS A 32 1.08 6.00 -0.70
CA LYS A 32 0.08 5.58 -1.67
C LYS A 32 0.68 5.48 -3.08
N ILE A 33 -0.02 6.04 -4.07
CA ILE A 33 0.43 6.11 -5.46
C ILE A 33 1.48 7.21 -5.72
N SER A 34 1.76 8.09 -4.75
CA SER A 34 2.67 9.23 -4.92
C SER A 34 4.02 8.88 -5.58
N PRO A 35 4.71 7.79 -5.16
CA PRO A 35 6.00 7.40 -5.74
C PRO A 35 5.93 7.05 -7.23
N PHE A 36 4.74 6.72 -7.73
CA PHE A 36 4.53 6.20 -9.08
C PHE A 36 3.78 7.18 -9.99
N THR A 37 3.46 8.38 -9.50
CA THR A 37 2.66 9.38 -10.24
C THR A 37 3.27 9.83 -11.57
N GLN A 38 4.59 9.74 -11.72
CA GLN A 38 5.30 10.09 -12.97
C GLN A 38 5.26 8.98 -14.02
N LEU A 39 4.81 7.78 -13.65
CA LEU A 39 4.74 6.61 -14.50
C LEU A 39 3.29 6.43 -14.96
N GLY A 40 3.00 6.80 -16.22
CA GLY A 40 1.63 6.79 -16.78
C GLY A 40 0.90 5.43 -16.78
N ILE A 41 1.59 4.35 -16.41
CA ILE A 41 1.02 3.01 -16.23
C ILE A 41 0.28 2.86 -14.89
N PHE A 42 0.58 3.69 -13.88
CA PHE A 42 -0.03 3.64 -12.55
C PHE A 42 -1.30 4.49 -12.44
N THR A 43 -2.21 4.28 -13.39
CA THR A 43 -3.59 4.74 -13.27
C THR A 43 -4.34 3.93 -12.21
N ASN A 44 -5.51 4.39 -11.75
CA ASN A 44 -6.34 3.62 -10.82
C ASN A 44 -6.66 2.21 -11.35
N SER A 45 -6.88 2.07 -12.66
CA SER A 45 -7.07 0.77 -13.32
C SER A 45 -5.81 -0.08 -13.35
N GLY A 46 -4.64 0.53 -13.57
CA GLY A 46 -3.35 -0.16 -13.50
C GLY A 46 -3.04 -0.69 -12.10
N VAL A 47 -3.27 0.15 -11.08
CA VAL A 47 -3.13 -0.24 -9.66
C VAL A 47 -4.06 -1.39 -9.32
N TYR A 48 -5.33 -1.32 -9.75
CA TYR A 48 -6.29 -2.41 -9.56
C TYR A 48 -5.84 -3.72 -10.24
N GLY A 49 -5.29 -3.64 -11.45
CA GLY A 49 -4.74 -4.79 -12.18
C GLY A 49 -3.64 -5.49 -11.40
N ILE A 50 -2.65 -4.74 -10.92
CA ILE A 50 -1.52 -5.29 -10.14
C ILE A 50 -2.03 -5.93 -8.83
N LEU A 51 -2.93 -5.25 -8.09
CA LEU A 51 -3.53 -5.80 -6.87
C LEU A 51 -4.36 -7.07 -7.12
N SER A 52 -5.01 -7.16 -8.28
CA SER A 52 -5.83 -8.33 -8.67
C SER A 52 -4.95 -9.52 -8.99
N GLN A 53 -3.88 -9.30 -9.75
CA GLN A 53 -2.90 -10.32 -10.09
C GLN A 53 -2.20 -10.86 -8.83
N LEU A 54 -1.77 -9.97 -7.93
CA LEU A 54 -1.11 -10.37 -6.69
C LEU A 54 -2.03 -11.20 -5.78
N TRP A 55 -3.31 -10.83 -5.70
CA TRP A 55 -4.28 -11.63 -4.95
C TRP A 55 -4.49 -13.02 -5.53
N GLN A 56 -4.61 -13.13 -6.86
CA GLN A 56 -4.73 -14.43 -7.51
C GLN A 56 -3.51 -15.31 -7.23
N GLN A 57 -2.30 -14.73 -7.23
CA GLN A 57 -1.08 -15.46 -6.89
C GLN A 57 -1.09 -15.96 -5.44
N PHE A 58 -1.47 -15.11 -4.47
CA PHE A 58 -1.42 -15.46 -3.05
C PHE A 58 -2.56 -16.36 -2.57
N TYR A 59 -3.77 -16.14 -3.08
CA TYR A 59 -4.96 -16.84 -2.60
C TYR A 59 -5.54 -17.84 -3.59
N GLN A 60 -5.01 -17.91 -4.82
CA GLN A 60 -5.49 -18.82 -5.87
C GLN A 60 -7.00 -18.66 -6.17
N GLU A 61 -7.51 -17.44 -5.95
CA GLU A 61 -8.92 -17.09 -6.04
C GLU A 61 -9.11 -15.79 -6.82
N ASN A 62 -10.30 -15.62 -7.41
CA ASN A 62 -10.66 -14.35 -8.02
C ASN A 62 -10.81 -13.24 -6.97
N PRO A 63 -10.40 -12.00 -7.31
CA PRO A 63 -10.59 -10.88 -6.41
C PRO A 63 -12.09 -10.61 -6.17
N PRO A 64 -12.52 -10.30 -4.93
CA PRO A 64 -13.90 -9.99 -4.68
C PRO A 64 -14.25 -8.65 -5.36
N PRO A 65 -15.48 -8.50 -5.90
CA PRO A 65 -15.88 -7.30 -6.64
C PRO A 65 -15.79 -6.00 -5.82
N THR A 66 -15.94 -6.10 -4.51
CA THR A 66 -15.88 -4.99 -3.56
C THR A 66 -14.49 -4.35 -3.45
N ARG A 67 -13.44 -5.03 -3.92
CA ARG A 67 -12.06 -4.51 -3.85
C ARG A 67 -11.88 -3.24 -4.67
N LEU A 68 -12.56 -3.10 -5.81
CA LEU A 68 -12.40 -1.91 -6.63
C LEU A 68 -12.94 -0.66 -5.90
N SER A 69 -14.12 -0.76 -5.28
CA SER A 69 -14.66 0.32 -4.45
C SER A 69 -13.80 0.60 -3.21
N GLU A 70 -13.28 -0.45 -2.57
CA GLU A 70 -12.38 -0.32 -1.42
C GLU A 70 -11.07 0.37 -1.80
N LEU A 71 -10.51 0.08 -2.99
CA LEU A 71 -9.32 0.76 -3.51
C LEU A 71 -9.55 2.26 -3.68
N TYR A 72 -10.69 2.65 -4.25
CA TYR A 72 -11.02 4.07 -4.36
C TYR A 72 -11.21 4.71 -2.99
N ASP A 73 -11.88 4.03 -2.06
CA ASP A 73 -12.01 4.53 -0.68
C ASP A 73 -10.66 4.68 0.01
N TYR A 74 -9.75 3.73 -0.19
CA TYR A 74 -8.39 3.79 0.33
C TYR A 74 -7.61 4.97 -0.25
N LEU A 75 -7.59 5.11 -1.59
CA LEU A 75 -6.85 6.17 -2.27
C LEU A 75 -7.35 7.55 -1.87
N ASP A 76 -8.67 7.73 -1.80
CA ASP A 76 -9.33 9.00 -1.48
C ASP A 76 -9.46 9.28 0.03
N ASN A 77 -9.02 8.38 0.91
CA ASN A 77 -9.26 8.45 2.37
C ASN A 77 -10.75 8.53 2.74
N LYS A 78 -11.59 7.72 2.11
CA LYS A 78 -13.03 7.58 2.41
C LYS A 78 -13.29 6.32 3.23
N GLY A 79 -14.56 6.10 3.58
CA GLY A 79 -15.00 4.94 4.35
C GLY A 79 -14.22 4.73 5.65
N VAL A 80 -13.70 3.52 5.83
CA VAL A 80 -12.90 3.11 6.99
C VAL A 80 -11.48 3.74 7.01
N TYR A 81 -11.00 4.27 5.88
CA TYR A 81 -9.65 4.83 5.75
C TYR A 81 -9.58 6.33 6.04
N LYS A 82 -10.68 6.99 6.42
CA LYS A 82 -10.72 8.45 6.72
C LYS A 82 -9.68 8.87 7.76
N MET A 83 -9.37 7.99 8.72
CA MET A 83 -8.41 8.27 9.78
C MET A 83 -6.96 8.29 9.30
N PHE A 84 -6.62 7.66 8.15
CA PHE A 84 -5.26 7.67 7.60
C PHE A 84 -4.76 9.09 7.31
N LEU A 85 -5.64 9.98 6.83
CA LEU A 85 -5.28 11.38 6.63
C LEU A 85 -4.80 12.05 7.93
N ARG A 86 -5.47 11.76 9.05
CA ARG A 86 -5.09 12.28 10.37
C ARG A 86 -3.81 11.66 10.89
N PHE A 87 -3.63 10.35 10.77
CA PHE A 87 -2.38 9.69 11.15
C PHE A 87 -1.18 10.25 10.39
N VAL A 88 -1.30 10.41 9.07
CA VAL A 88 -0.25 10.97 8.22
C VAL A 88 0.00 12.45 8.53
N ALA A 89 -1.03 13.23 8.85
CA ALA A 89 -0.87 14.62 9.27
C ALA A 89 -0.13 14.72 10.61
N SER A 90 -0.49 13.89 11.59
CA SER A 90 0.17 13.84 12.89
C SER A 90 1.65 13.46 12.76
N LEU A 91 1.99 12.53 11.87
CA LEU A 91 3.37 12.19 11.54
C LEU A 91 4.19 13.36 11.01
N LYS A 92 3.63 14.08 10.04
CA LYS A 92 4.32 15.21 9.41
C LYS A 92 4.54 16.36 10.40
N ALA A 93 3.66 16.48 11.39
CA ALA A 93 3.77 17.48 12.46
C ALA A 93 4.69 17.03 13.61
N ASP A 94 4.93 15.73 13.77
CA ASP A 94 5.81 15.19 14.81
C ASP A 94 7.28 15.32 14.39
N THR A 95 7.93 16.40 14.84
CA THR A 95 9.37 16.65 14.64
C THR A 95 10.27 15.74 15.48
N THR A 96 9.68 14.92 16.36
CA THR A 96 10.42 14.06 17.30
C THR A 96 10.83 12.72 16.69
N GLY A 97 10.32 12.37 15.50
CA GLY A 97 10.71 11.17 14.77
C GLY A 97 10.23 9.86 15.41
N LYS A 98 9.10 9.86 16.13
CA LYS A 98 8.57 8.63 16.74
C LYS A 98 8.22 7.60 15.67
N ALA A 99 8.97 6.50 15.67
CA ALA A 99 8.89 5.43 14.67
C ALA A 99 7.53 4.74 14.60
N GLU A 100 6.76 4.70 15.71
CA GLU A 100 5.48 3.98 15.79
C GLU A 100 4.44 4.48 14.79
N PHE A 101 4.39 5.79 14.53
CA PHE A 101 3.46 6.30 13.53
C PHE A 101 3.98 6.11 12.10
N SER A 102 5.29 5.88 11.92
CA SER A 102 5.89 5.65 10.60
C SER A 102 5.67 4.21 10.12
N ASP A 103 5.22 3.32 11.01
CA ASP A 103 4.84 1.95 10.70
C ASP A 103 3.43 1.90 10.07
N PRO A 104 3.30 1.53 8.79
CA PRO A 104 2.00 1.40 8.14
C PRO A 104 1.12 0.34 8.82
N LEU A 105 1.70 -0.71 9.39
CA LEU A 105 0.95 -1.78 10.05
C LEU A 105 0.22 -1.26 11.30
N PHE A 106 0.82 -0.30 12.02
CA PHE A 106 0.15 0.36 13.13
C PHE A 106 -1.11 1.12 12.68
N MET A 107 -1.05 1.78 11.51
CA MET A 107 -2.22 2.46 10.95
C MET A 107 -3.32 1.47 10.59
N TYR A 108 -2.97 0.35 9.96
CA TYR A 108 -3.91 -0.71 9.61
C TYR A 108 -4.58 -1.34 10.85
N LYS A 109 -3.83 -1.54 11.94
CA LYS A 109 -4.40 -1.96 13.23
C LYS A 109 -5.45 -0.98 13.75
N GLY A 110 -5.25 0.32 13.54
CA GLY A 110 -6.20 1.36 13.95
C GLY A 110 -7.52 1.38 13.18
N VAL A 111 -7.58 0.73 12.01
CA VAL A 111 -8.80 0.64 11.17
C VAL A 111 -9.36 -0.78 11.05
N SER A 112 -8.66 -1.78 11.60
CA SER A 112 -9.15 -3.15 11.75
C SER A 112 -9.95 -3.29 13.05
N PHE A 113 -11.12 -3.90 12.99
CA PHE A 113 -11.90 -4.30 14.17
C PHE A 113 -11.64 -5.77 14.48
N SER A 114 -11.40 -6.12 15.75
CA SER A 114 -11.03 -7.47 16.21
C SER A 114 -11.98 -8.59 15.79
N ASP A 115 -13.25 -8.24 15.54
CA ASP A 115 -14.33 -9.20 15.30
C ASP A 115 -14.97 -9.07 13.90
N GLN A 116 -14.40 -8.24 13.01
CA GLN A 116 -14.87 -8.13 11.63
C GLN A 116 -13.90 -8.77 10.64
N PRO A 117 -14.40 -9.41 9.57
CA PRO A 117 -13.55 -9.92 8.51
C PRO A 117 -12.77 -8.76 7.89
N LEU A 118 -11.46 -8.95 7.74
CA LEU A 118 -10.58 -7.96 7.12
C LEU A 118 -11.04 -7.66 5.69
N PHE A 119 -11.02 -6.38 5.35
CA PHE A 119 -11.27 -6.00 3.97
C PHE A 119 -10.13 -6.52 3.05
N PRO A 120 -10.42 -6.80 1.77
CA PRO A 120 -9.44 -7.34 0.83
C PRO A 120 -8.08 -6.62 0.80
N LEU A 121 -8.02 -5.29 0.89
CA LEU A 121 -6.74 -4.58 0.92
C LEU A 121 -6.03 -4.72 2.27
N GLN A 122 -6.78 -4.78 3.37
CA GLN A 122 -6.21 -5.05 4.69
C GLN A 122 -5.62 -6.46 4.75
N LYS A 123 -6.25 -7.43 4.10
CA LYS A 123 -5.74 -8.81 4.02
C LYS A 123 -4.38 -8.90 3.31
N LEU A 124 -4.13 -8.03 2.33
CA LEU A 124 -2.83 -7.92 1.64
C LEU A 124 -1.74 -7.24 2.48
N THR A 125 -2.08 -6.68 3.64
CA THR A 125 -1.12 -6.05 4.57
C THR A 125 -0.71 -6.94 5.74
N HIS A 126 -1.28 -8.15 5.85
CA HIS A 126 -0.98 -9.16 6.87
C HIS A 126 -0.22 -10.33 6.26
#